data_AF-A0A975AXA9-F1
#
_entry.id   AF-A0A975AXA9-F1
#
_cell.length_a   1.000
_cell.length_b   1.000
_cell.length_c   1.000
_cell.angle_alpha   90.00
_cell.angle_beta   90.00
_cell.angle_gamma   90.00
#
_symmetry.space_group_name_H-M   'P 1'
#
loop_
_entity.id
_entity.type
_entity.pdbx_description
1 polymer ?
#
loop_
_entity_poly.entity_id
_entity_poly.type
_entity_poly.pdbx_seq_one_letter_code
_entity_poly.pdbx_strand_id
1 'polypeptide(L)'
;MVNEMTIVLELLADKIANKYKTNIKEQELNNGNIKLTDNQIEILLMLAKGYKELTISIELEVKPVTVKYRKRKIIEKLCVTSIQEAVAKAVKLNLIDIK
;
A
#
# COMPACT_ATOMS: atom_id res chain seq x y z
N MET A 1 4.90 0.12 45.71
CA MET A 1 5.56 1.01 44.73
C MET A 1 6.12 0.30 43.51
N VAL A 2 7.14 -0.58 43.62
CA VAL A 2 7.76 -1.23 42.43
C VAL A 2 6.74 -2.03 41.62
N ASN A 3 5.87 -2.80 42.29
CA ASN A 3 4.82 -3.59 41.63
C ASN A 3 3.76 -2.74 40.91
N GLU A 4 3.37 -1.61 41.50
CA GLU A 4 2.36 -0.72 40.91
C GLU A 4 2.93 -0.03 39.67
N MET A 5 4.20 0.37 39.69
CA MET A 5 4.89 0.90 38.51
C MET A 5 5.01 -0.15 37.39
N THR A 6 5.32 -1.41 37.73
CA THR A 6 5.37 -2.50 36.74
C THR A 6 4.01 -2.71 36.07
N ILE A 7 2.93 -2.74 36.85
CA ILE A 7 1.56 -2.89 36.31
C ILE A 7 1.22 -1.72 35.39
N VAL A 8 1.57 -0.49 35.76
CA VAL A 8 1.33 0.69 34.92
C VAL A 8 2.11 0.60 33.61
N LEU A 9 3.35 0.11 33.64
CA LEU A 9 4.18 -0.09 32.44
C LEU A 9 3.58 -1.15 31.51
N GLU A 10 3.13 -2.28 32.05
CA GLU A 10 2.48 -3.34 31.26
C GLU A 10 1.19 -2.82 30.59
N LEU A 11 0.34 -2.12 31.34
CA LEU A 11 -0.90 -1.54 30.80
C LEU A 11 -0.64 -0.48 29.73
N LEU A 12 0.43 0.31 29.87
CA LEU A 12 0.83 1.28 28.85
C LEU A 12 1.34 0.59 27.58
N ALA A 13 2.18 -0.44 27.72
CA ALA A 13 2.66 -1.23 26.60
C ALA A 13 1.50 -1.86 25.82
N ASP A 14 0.54 -2.47 26.52
CA ASP A 14 -0.67 -3.04 25.93
C ASP A 14 -1.53 -1.98 25.25
N LYS A 15 -1.71 -0.81 25.88
CA LYS A 15 -2.48 0.29 25.29
C LYS A 15 -1.84 0.81 23.99
N ILE A 16 -0.52 0.94 23.96
CA ILE A 16 0.22 1.34 22.75
C ILE A 16 0.06 0.26 21.66
N ALA A 17 0.30 -1.00 21.99
CA ALA A 17 0.20 -2.11 21.04
C ALA A 17 -1.22 -2.24 20.46
N ASN A 18 -2.25 -2.10 21.32
CA ASN A 18 -3.65 -2.16 20.89
C ASN A 18 -4.04 -0.97 20.04
N LYS A 19 -3.66 0.26 20.42
CA LYS A 19 -3.95 1.45 19.62
C LYS A 19 -3.30 1.38 18.24
N TYR A 20 -2.08 0.83 18.17
CA TYR A 20 -1.39 0.58 16.91
C TYR A 20 -2.13 -0.45 16.03
N LYS A 21 -2.55 -1.59 16.59
CA LYS A 21 -3.34 -2.61 15.88
C LYS A 21 -4.67 -2.07 15.38
N THR A 22 -5.37 -1.26 16.18
CA THR A 22 -6.65 -0.65 15.79
C THR A 22 -6.47 0.33 14.65
N ASN A 23 -5.46 1.20 14.70
CA ASN A 23 -5.17 2.13 13.60
C ASN A 23 -4.84 1.40 12.29
N ILE A 24 -4.11 0.29 12.35
CA ILE A 24 -3.84 -0.54 11.16
C ILE A 24 -5.15 -1.13 10.62
N LYS A 25 -5.99 -1.71 11.49
CA LYS A 25 -7.28 -2.27 11.07
C LYS A 25 -8.22 -1.22 10.49
N GLU A 26 -8.26 -0.02 11.05
CA GLU A 26 -9.06 1.10 10.53
C GLU A 26 -8.53 1.58 9.18
N GLN A 27 -7.21 1.62 8.99
CA GLN A 27 -6.62 1.87 7.66
C GLN A 27 -6.98 0.76 6.67
N GLU A 28 -6.93 -0.52 7.07
CA GLU A 28 -7.34 -1.64 6.22
C GLU A 28 -8.85 -1.64 5.91
N LEU A 29 -9.71 -1.23 6.84
CA LEU A 29 -11.17 -1.09 6.63
C LEU A 29 -11.49 0.08 5.70
N ASN A 30 -10.86 1.24 5.89
CA ASN A 30 -11.00 2.40 5.01
C ASN A 30 -10.51 2.11 3.59
N ASN A 31 -9.61 1.13 3.44
CA ASN A 31 -9.11 0.67 2.15
C ASN A 31 -10.11 -0.22 1.37
N GLY A 32 -11.20 -0.66 1.98
CA GLY A 32 -12.25 -1.47 1.33
C GLY A 32 -12.96 -0.78 0.15
N ASN A 33 -12.72 0.53 -0.04
CA ASN A 33 -13.26 1.31 -1.15
C ASN A 33 -12.18 1.90 -2.08
N ILE A 34 -10.94 1.39 -2.04
CA ILE A 34 -9.90 1.83 -2.97
C ILE A 34 -10.25 1.36 -4.38
N LYS A 35 -10.85 2.26 -5.16
CA LYS A 35 -11.05 2.08 -6.60
C LYS A 35 -9.84 2.63 -7.36
N LEU A 36 -9.00 1.69 -7.82
CA LEU A 36 -8.03 1.97 -8.87
C LEU A 36 -8.77 2.03 -10.22
N THR A 37 -8.32 2.89 -11.12
CA THR A 37 -8.79 2.91 -12.50
C THR A 37 -8.12 1.79 -13.30
N ASP A 38 -8.71 1.35 -14.41
CA ASP A 38 -8.13 0.31 -15.28
C ASP A 38 -6.67 0.61 -15.68
N ASN A 39 -6.38 1.86 -16.08
CA ASN A 39 -5.03 2.32 -16.40
C ASN A 39 -4.02 2.21 -15.24
N GLN A 40 -4.50 2.26 -13.99
CA GLN A 40 -3.66 2.13 -12.79
C GLN A 40 -3.40 0.67 -12.47
N ILE A 41 -4.43 -0.18 -12.63
CA ILE A 41 -4.34 -1.64 -12.50
C ILE A 41 -3.34 -2.19 -13.52
N GLU A 42 -3.40 -1.72 -14.76
CA GLU A 42 -2.51 -2.14 -15.84
C GLU A 42 -1.03 -1.84 -15.54
N ILE A 43 -0.73 -0.61 -15.09
CA ILE A 43 0.63 -0.25 -14.65
C ILE A 43 1.09 -1.12 -13.48
N LEU A 44 0.20 -1.38 -12.52
CA LEU A 44 0.48 -2.25 -11.38
C LEU A 44 0.80 -3.68 -11.81
N LEU A 45 0.07 -4.23 -12.77
CA LEU A 45 0.29 -5.56 -13.35
C LEU A 45 1.65 -5.63 -14.07
N MET A 46 1.98 -4.62 -14.88
CA MET A 46 3.29 -4.56 -15.55
C MET A 46 4.44 -4.44 -14.54
N LEU A 47 4.29 -3.65 -13.49
CA LEU A 47 5.29 -3.55 -12.42
C LEU A 47 5.45 -4.87 -11.66
N ALA A 48 4.34 -5.58 -11.41
CA ALA A 48 4.35 -6.90 -10.78
C ALA A 48 5.09 -7.94 -11.63
N LYS A 49 4.98 -7.85 -12.97
CA LYS A 49 5.74 -8.67 -13.93
C LYS A 49 7.21 -8.24 -14.08
N GLY A 50 7.65 -7.19 -13.39
CA GLY A 50 9.05 -6.73 -13.41
C GLY A 50 9.40 -5.73 -14.52
N TYR A 51 8.42 -5.18 -15.23
CA TYR A 51 8.68 -4.19 -16.27
C TYR A 51 9.24 -2.88 -15.70
N LYS A 52 10.19 -2.29 -16.41
CA LYS A 52 10.77 -0.98 -16.09
C LYS A 52 9.88 0.15 -16.61
N GLU A 53 9.99 1.32 -15.99
CA GLU A 53 9.19 2.51 -16.33
C GLU A 53 9.24 2.90 -17.81
N LEU A 54 10.42 2.81 -18.43
CA LEU A 54 10.58 3.07 -19.87
C LEU A 54 9.81 2.05 -20.73
N THR A 55 9.87 0.76 -20.38
CA THR A 55 9.14 -0.28 -21.11
C THR A 55 7.63 -0.11 -20.97
N ILE A 56 7.15 0.22 -19.77
CA ILE A 56 5.74 0.53 -19.51
C ILE A 56 5.29 1.73 -20.35
N SER A 57 6.14 2.74 -20.50
CA SER A 57 5.82 3.92 -21.30
C SER A 57 5.64 3.60 -22.79
N ILE A 58 6.46 2.68 -23.31
CA ILE A 58 6.38 2.21 -24.69
C ILE A 58 5.12 1.36 -24.88
N GLU A 59 4.89 0.37 -24.01
CA GLU A 59 3.76 -0.56 -24.13
C GLU A 59 2.40 0.14 -24.05
N LEU A 60 2.29 1.15 -23.17
CA LEU A 60 1.05 1.90 -22.98
C LEU A 60 0.95 3.13 -23.91
N GLU A 61 1.92 3.33 -24.81
CA GLU A 61 2.03 4.49 -25.70
C GLU A 61 1.88 5.85 -24.98
N VAL A 62 2.44 5.95 -23.77
CA VAL A 62 2.43 7.17 -22.95
C VAL A 62 3.83 7.70 -22.70
N LYS A 63 3.95 8.99 -22.42
CA LYS A 63 5.24 9.57 -22.02
C LYS A 63 5.71 8.98 -20.67
N PRO A 64 7.03 8.79 -20.46
CA PRO A 64 7.57 8.32 -19.17
C PRO A 64 7.10 9.16 -17.97
N VAL A 65 6.97 10.48 -18.15
CA VAL A 65 6.44 11.40 -17.13
C VAL A 65 5.02 11.04 -16.69
N THR A 66 4.19 10.52 -17.59
CA THR A 66 2.83 10.06 -17.29
C THR A 66 2.85 8.79 -16.45
N VAL A 67 3.79 7.86 -16.73
CA VAL A 67 3.98 6.66 -15.91
C VAL A 67 4.41 7.04 -14.50
N LYS A 68 5.37 7.97 -14.35
CA LYS A 68 5.80 8.50 -13.06
C LYS A 68 4.64 9.14 -12.28
N TYR A 69 3.81 9.94 -12.96
CA TYR A 69 2.62 10.54 -12.36
C TYR A 69 1.62 9.48 -11.88
N ARG A 70 1.32 8.48 -12.72
CA ARG A 70 0.38 7.40 -12.38
C ARG A 70 0.90 6.54 -11.22
N LYS A 71 2.21 6.22 -11.17
CA LYS A 71 2.86 5.54 -10.04
C LYS A 71 2.68 6.31 -8.73
N ARG A 72 2.89 7.62 -8.73
CA ARG A 72 2.64 8.47 -7.56
C ARG A 72 1.18 8.39 -7.12
N LYS A 73 0.23 8.48 -8.06
CA LYS A 73 -1.21 8.39 -7.75
C LYS A 73 -1.61 7.04 -7.19
N ILE A 74 -0.97 5.95 -7.63
CA ILE A 74 -1.17 4.61 -7.08
C ILE A 74 -0.68 4.55 -5.63
N ILE A 75 0.52 5.08 -5.35
CA ILE A 75 1.09 5.14 -4.00
C ILE A 75 0.17 5.95 -3.06
N GLU A 76 -0.32 7.11 -3.52
CA GLU A 76 -1.27 7.95 -2.78
C GLU A 76 -2.58 7.18 -2.48
N LYS A 77 -3.18 6.53 -3.50
CA LYS A 77 -4.45 5.79 -3.34
C LYS A 77 -4.32 4.56 -2.46
N LEU A 78 -3.18 3.87 -2.50
CA LEU A 78 -2.92 2.69 -1.69
C LEU A 78 -2.37 3.03 -0.31
N CYS A 79 -2.13 4.31 0.00
CA CYS A 79 -1.56 4.78 1.26
C CYS A 79 -0.28 4.00 1.63
N VAL A 80 0.67 3.94 0.69
CA VAL A 80 1.97 3.26 0.85
C VAL A 80 3.11 4.24 0.62
N THR A 81 4.33 3.84 0.93
CA THR A 81 5.52 4.69 0.77
C THR A 81 6.29 4.39 -0.51
N SER A 82 6.12 3.19 -1.04
CA SER A 82 6.91 2.65 -2.14
C SER A 82 6.05 1.97 -3.19
N ILE A 83 6.53 1.92 -4.44
CA ILE A 83 5.83 1.23 -5.51
C ILE A 83 5.86 -0.29 -5.33
N GLN A 84 6.93 -0.84 -4.76
CA GLN A 84 7.02 -2.26 -4.44
C GLN A 84 6.02 -2.64 -3.34
N GLU A 85 5.85 -1.76 -2.35
CA GLU A 85 4.82 -1.90 -1.32
C GLU A 85 3.41 -1.82 -1.93
N ALA A 86 3.21 -0.92 -2.90
CA ALA A 86 1.97 -0.82 -3.66
C ALA A 86 1.62 -2.14 -4.39
N VAL A 87 2.61 -2.77 -5.04
CA VAL A 87 2.44 -4.06 -5.73
C VAL A 87 2.06 -5.15 -4.73
N ALA A 88 2.81 -5.30 -3.64
CA ALA A 88 2.53 -6.31 -2.61
C ALA A 88 1.14 -6.13 -1.99
N LYS A 89 0.75 -4.88 -1.70
CA LYS A 89 -0.56 -4.55 -1.15
C LYS A 89 -1.68 -4.82 -2.15
N ALA A 90 -1.49 -4.51 -3.43
CA ALA A 90 -2.47 -4.77 -4.47
C ALA A 90 -2.73 -6.27 -4.68
N VAL A 91 -1.70 -7.11 -4.58
CA VAL A 91 -1.84 -8.58 -4.59
C VAL A 91 -2.60 -9.06 -3.34
N LYS A 92 -2.20 -8.59 -2.14
CA LYS A 92 -2.87 -8.96 -0.88
C LYS A 92 -4.37 -8.60 -0.89
N LEU A 93 -4.73 -7.49 -1.52
CA LEU A 93 -6.10 -7.01 -1.64
C LEU A 93 -6.86 -7.59 -2.85
N ASN A 94 -6.26 -8.52 -3.60
CA ASN A 94 -6.82 -9.10 -4.83
C ASN A 94 -7.23 -8.05 -5.88
N LEU A 95 -6.54 -6.90 -5.91
CA LEU A 95 -6.75 -5.85 -6.92
C LEU A 95 -6.08 -6.20 -8.26
N ILE A 96 -5.05 -7.04 -8.21
CA ILE A 96 -4.35 -7.60 -9.36
C ILE A 96 -4.09 -9.09 -9.11
N ASP A 97 -4.12 -9.88 -10.17
CA ASP A 97 -3.76 -11.29 -10.17
C ASP A 97 -2.47 -11.47 -10.99
N ILE A 98 -1.47 -12.10 -10.38
CA ILE A 98 -0.19 -12.41 -11.03
C ILE A 98 -0.24 -13.90 -11.35
N LYS A 99 -0.63 -14.21 -12.59
CA LYS A 99 -0.50 -15.57 -13.15
C LYS A 99 0.95 -15.89 -13.49
#